data_AF-A0A1X3JMR4-F1
#
_entry.id   AF-A0A1X3JMR4-F1
#
_cell.length_a   1.000
_cell.length_b   1.000
_cell.length_c   1.000
_cell.angle_alpha   90.00
_cell.angle_beta   90.00
_cell.angle_gamma   90.00
#
_symmetry.space_group_name_H-M   'P 1'
#
loop_
_entity.id
_entity.type
_entity.pdbx_description
1 polymer ?
#
loop_
_entity_poly.entity_id
_entity_poly.type
_entity_poly.pdbx_seq_one_letter_code
_entity_poly.pdbx_strand_id
1 'polypeptide(L)'
;MTKSETFMIPNHKAAKLSELDMMIVNSVPPGGNWKNIPLDVPSKRIEQIRDSYAQGKGSRSTYYGRLLPDMPAYTINTYFNRPGNGCHIHYEQDRVLSQREAARLQSFPDDFIFFGGQTAINTQIGNAVPPFLAFLIAKEIEKAIGNTGYYIDLFSGAGGLGLGFKWAGWTPLLANDIEEKYLQTYSNNVHKEVLCGSISDNETFSKIADKISGFKKLYFDKQLWILGGPPCQGFSTAGNARTMDDPRNSLFMHYKSLLNEIKPNGFIFENVAGLLNMEKGKVFERVKEEFSSTMKTMNGWILNSEHYAIPQRRKRVILVGSNDPLFSIEPPQKLTEDKESWVSVKDALSDLPPLQHGEDGSGKYYIHHPENDYQLFMRGNITPSEYYERNIKPSL
;
A
#
# COMPACT_ATOMS: atom_id res chain seq x y z
N MET A 1 -11.97 -19.39 -21.95
CA MET A 1 -12.87 -18.23 -22.18
C MET A 1 -12.18 -17.02 -21.58
N THR A 2 -11.69 -16.12 -22.42
CA THR A 2 -11.06 -14.87 -22.01
C THR A 2 -12.12 -13.99 -21.33
N LYS A 3 -11.83 -13.53 -20.11
CA LYS A 3 -12.70 -12.68 -19.27
C LYS A 3 -13.02 -11.28 -19.87
N SER A 4 -12.78 -11.05 -21.17
CA SER A 4 -12.32 -9.73 -21.65
C SER A 4 -13.30 -8.84 -22.41
N GLU A 5 -14.62 -9.02 -22.40
CA GLU A 5 -15.49 -8.12 -23.20
C GLU A 5 -16.63 -7.41 -22.46
N THR A 6 -16.90 -7.72 -21.19
CA THR A 6 -17.96 -7.04 -20.42
C THR A 6 -17.62 -6.89 -18.94
N PHE A 7 -16.39 -6.46 -18.62
CA PHE A 7 -16.03 -6.18 -17.23
C PHE A 7 -16.43 -4.75 -16.84
N MET A 8 -17.34 -4.64 -15.88
CA MET A 8 -17.74 -3.38 -15.25
C MET A 8 -16.72 -2.97 -14.20
N ILE A 9 -16.24 -1.74 -14.24
CA ILE A 9 -15.19 -1.26 -13.34
C ILE A 9 -15.80 -0.87 -11.98
N PRO A 10 -15.49 -1.56 -10.87
CA PRO A 10 -16.01 -1.22 -9.54
C PRO A 10 -15.22 -0.09 -8.89
N ASN A 11 -15.87 0.65 -8.00
CA ASN A 11 -15.30 1.78 -7.24
C ASN A 11 -14.66 2.86 -8.13
N HIS A 12 -15.13 3.08 -9.36
CA HIS A 12 -14.65 4.17 -10.21
C HIS A 12 -15.39 5.47 -9.91
N LYS A 13 -15.15 6.00 -8.72
CA LYS A 13 -15.88 7.14 -8.16
C LYS A 13 -14.97 8.32 -7.91
N ALA A 14 -15.32 9.47 -8.49
CA ALA A 14 -14.61 10.73 -8.31
C ALA A 14 -15.20 11.53 -7.14
N ALA A 15 -14.35 12.27 -6.42
CA ALA A 15 -14.81 13.13 -5.35
C ALA A 15 -15.48 14.40 -5.89
N LYS A 16 -16.55 14.86 -5.22
CA LYS A 16 -17.15 16.18 -5.52
C LYS A 16 -16.24 17.28 -5.00
N LEU A 17 -15.90 18.22 -5.88
CA LEU A 17 -15.08 19.38 -5.56
C LEU A 17 -15.97 20.61 -5.32
N SER A 18 -15.51 21.50 -4.44
CA SER A 18 -16.14 22.81 -4.23
C SER A 18 -15.81 23.76 -5.38
N GLU A 19 -16.52 24.88 -5.50
CA GLU A 19 -16.18 25.93 -6.48
C GLU A 19 -14.74 26.41 -6.32
N LEU A 20 -14.29 26.62 -5.08
CA LEU A 20 -12.91 27.00 -4.78
C LEU A 20 -11.91 25.94 -5.22
N ASP A 21 -12.19 24.66 -4.95
CA ASP A 21 -11.33 23.56 -5.40
C ASP A 21 -11.28 23.48 -6.93
N MET A 22 -12.39 23.75 -7.63
CA MET A 22 -12.43 23.79 -9.09
C MET A 22 -11.61 24.95 -9.66
N MET A 23 -11.70 26.16 -9.07
CA MET A 23 -10.84 27.28 -9.44
C MET A 23 -9.36 26.91 -9.33
N ILE A 24 -9.00 26.20 -8.25
CA ILE A 24 -7.64 25.71 -8.03
C ILE A 24 -7.25 24.67 -9.08
N VAL A 25 -8.05 23.61 -9.25
CA VAL A 25 -7.76 22.50 -10.16
C VAL A 25 -7.56 22.98 -11.59
N ASN A 26 -8.45 23.85 -12.08
CA ASN A 26 -8.39 24.40 -13.44
C ASN A 26 -7.14 25.27 -13.68
N SER A 27 -6.55 25.81 -12.61
CA SER A 27 -5.37 26.67 -12.70
C SER A 27 -4.04 25.91 -12.71
N VAL A 28 -4.04 24.63 -12.35
CA VAL A 28 -2.82 23.84 -12.19
C VAL A 28 -2.59 23.01 -13.45
N PRO A 29 -1.57 23.28 -14.29
CA PRO A 29 -1.26 22.46 -15.46
C PRO A 29 -0.60 21.13 -15.05
N PRO A 30 -0.47 20.13 -15.96
CA PRO A 30 0.22 18.87 -15.66
C PRO A 30 1.65 19.10 -15.13
N GLY A 31 1.99 18.47 -14.00
CA GLY A 31 3.24 18.70 -13.28
C GLY A 31 3.32 20.01 -12.47
N GLY A 32 2.30 20.86 -12.57
CA GLY A 32 2.13 22.04 -11.75
C GLY A 32 1.71 21.72 -10.32
N ASN A 33 1.69 22.75 -9.47
CA ASN A 33 1.27 22.68 -8.08
C ASN A 33 0.69 24.04 -7.60
N TRP A 34 0.63 24.25 -6.29
CA TRP A 34 0.14 25.51 -5.69
C TRP A 34 0.78 26.79 -6.24
N LYS A 35 2.00 26.72 -6.81
CA LYS A 35 2.68 27.86 -7.43
C LYS A 35 1.99 28.37 -8.69
N ASN A 36 1.20 27.52 -9.34
CA ASN A 36 0.45 27.86 -10.55
C ASN A 36 -0.90 28.51 -10.24
N ILE A 37 -1.36 28.45 -8.99
CA ILE A 37 -2.65 29.00 -8.60
C ILE A 37 -2.55 30.54 -8.60
N PRO A 38 -3.47 31.26 -9.27
CA PRO A 38 -3.50 32.72 -9.28
C PRO A 38 -3.62 33.36 -7.88
N LEU A 39 -3.20 34.63 -7.77
CA LEU A 39 -3.22 35.35 -6.49
C LEU A 39 -4.64 35.73 -6.03
N ASP A 40 -5.57 35.88 -6.97
CA ASP A 40 -6.97 36.26 -6.75
C ASP A 40 -7.87 35.08 -6.34
N VAL A 41 -7.36 33.84 -6.37
CA VAL A 41 -8.07 32.67 -5.81
C VAL A 41 -8.19 32.82 -4.28
N PRO A 42 -9.42 32.87 -3.71
CA PRO A 42 -9.64 33.26 -2.32
C PRO A 42 -9.39 32.12 -1.33
N SER A 43 -8.13 31.70 -1.19
CA SER A 43 -7.73 30.58 -0.33
C SER A 43 -6.67 30.97 0.70
N LYS A 44 -7.11 31.17 1.94
CA LYS A 44 -6.24 31.40 3.10
C LYS A 44 -5.16 30.34 3.27
N ARG A 45 -5.48 29.08 2.94
CA ARG A 45 -4.50 27.98 3.02
C ARG A 45 -3.37 28.14 2.00
N ILE A 46 -3.66 28.64 0.81
CA ILE A 46 -2.65 28.87 -0.23
C ILE A 46 -1.81 30.11 0.10
N GLU A 47 -2.43 31.17 0.62
CA GLU A 47 -1.70 32.33 1.18
C GLU A 47 -0.69 31.90 2.24
N GLN A 48 -1.11 31.11 3.23
CA GLN A 48 -0.22 30.55 4.25
C GLN A 48 0.91 29.68 3.67
N ILE A 49 0.66 28.96 2.58
CA ILE A 49 1.70 28.18 1.88
C ILE A 49 2.72 29.11 1.24
N ARG A 50 2.27 30.17 0.56
CA ARG A 50 3.13 31.18 -0.07
C ARG A 50 4.01 31.88 0.97
N ASP A 51 3.42 32.31 2.09
CA ASP A 51 4.15 32.97 3.19
C ASP A 51 5.20 32.04 3.81
N SER A 52 4.82 30.79 4.10
CA SER A 52 5.75 29.80 4.64
C SER A 52 6.91 29.50 3.68
N TYR A 53 6.66 29.50 2.37
CA TYR A 53 7.69 29.28 1.35
C TYR A 53 8.62 30.48 1.23
N ALA A 54 8.09 31.71 1.23
CA ALA A 54 8.89 32.94 1.21
C ALA A 54 9.82 33.06 2.44
N GLN A 55 9.41 32.52 3.58
CA GLN A 55 10.23 32.45 4.80
C GLN A 55 11.25 31.29 4.80
N GLY A 56 11.34 30.50 3.74
CA GLY A 56 12.24 29.34 3.66
C GLY A 56 11.88 28.17 4.58
N LYS A 57 10.67 28.16 5.17
CA LYS A 57 10.25 27.18 6.19
C LYS A 57 9.74 25.84 5.64
N GLY A 58 9.83 25.61 4.33
CA GLY A 58 9.57 24.30 3.75
C GLY A 58 9.27 24.29 2.25
N SER A 59 9.59 23.17 1.61
CA SER A 59 9.20 22.87 0.23
C SER A 59 7.90 22.05 0.26
N ARG A 60 6.76 22.71 0.05
CA ARG A 60 5.45 22.04 -0.15
C ARG A 60 5.22 21.73 -1.62
N SER A 61 6.24 21.22 -2.31
CA SER A 61 6.25 21.10 -3.78
C SER A 61 5.20 20.16 -4.35
N THR A 62 4.61 19.28 -3.54
CA THR A 62 3.57 18.34 -3.96
C THR A 62 2.15 18.84 -3.70
N TYR A 63 1.95 19.91 -2.93
CA TYR A 63 0.60 20.34 -2.53
C TYR A 63 -0.16 20.95 -3.72
N TYR A 64 -1.44 20.61 -3.85
CA TYR A 64 -2.27 21.03 -5.00
C TYR A 64 -1.66 20.62 -6.34
N GLY A 65 -0.98 19.47 -6.37
CA GLY A 65 -0.25 19.01 -7.55
C GLY A 65 -1.15 18.32 -8.57
N ARG A 66 -0.87 18.56 -9.86
CA ARG A 66 -1.41 17.76 -10.96
C ARG A 66 -0.37 16.76 -11.44
N LEU A 67 -0.83 15.52 -11.59
CA LEU A 67 0.01 14.42 -12.04
C LEU A 67 0.64 14.73 -13.40
N LEU A 68 1.89 14.31 -13.57
CA LEU A 68 2.54 14.24 -14.87
C LEU A 68 2.11 12.92 -15.52
N PRO A 69 1.65 12.93 -16.79
CA PRO A 69 1.20 11.71 -17.46
C PRO A 69 2.31 10.68 -17.59
N ASP A 70 3.51 11.12 -17.99
CA ASP A 70 4.65 10.25 -18.33
C ASP A 70 5.55 9.94 -17.13
N MET A 71 5.06 10.13 -15.90
CA MET A 71 5.78 9.82 -14.68
C MET A 71 4.90 9.01 -13.73
N PRO A 72 5.48 8.19 -12.83
CA PRO A 72 4.72 7.56 -11.76
C PRO A 72 4.06 8.59 -10.84
N ALA A 73 2.89 8.23 -10.30
CA ALA A 73 2.17 9.06 -9.37
C ALA A 73 3.02 9.38 -8.12
N TYR A 74 2.71 10.47 -7.45
CA TYR A 74 3.21 10.64 -6.08
C TYR A 74 2.49 9.67 -5.13
N THR A 75 2.99 9.55 -3.90
CA THR A 75 2.38 8.69 -2.89
C THR A 75 0.89 9.02 -2.70
N ILE A 76 0.01 8.06 -2.98
CA ILE A 76 -1.41 8.13 -2.67
C ILE A 76 -1.59 7.99 -1.17
N ASN A 77 -2.30 8.95 -0.57
CA ASN A 77 -2.56 9.02 0.87
C ASN A 77 -4.07 8.98 1.15
N THR A 78 -4.48 8.87 2.41
CA THR A 78 -5.89 8.70 2.78
C THR A 78 -6.81 9.89 2.45
N TYR A 79 -6.25 11.01 1.99
CA TYR A 79 -6.95 12.24 1.59
C TYR A 79 -6.77 12.57 0.11
N PHE A 80 -6.50 11.57 -0.75
CA PHE A 80 -6.34 11.78 -2.20
C PHE A 80 -7.58 12.39 -2.88
N ASN A 81 -8.73 12.38 -2.21
CA ASN A 81 -9.94 13.07 -2.64
C ASN A 81 -9.92 14.60 -2.46
N ARG A 82 -8.82 15.18 -1.97
CA ARG A 82 -8.65 16.63 -1.76
C ARG A 82 -7.41 17.12 -2.49
N PRO A 83 -7.50 18.14 -3.35
CA PRO A 83 -6.35 18.63 -4.12
C PRO A 83 -5.25 19.17 -3.20
N GLY A 84 -5.60 19.82 -2.09
CA GLY A 84 -4.62 20.40 -1.16
C GLY A 84 -3.77 19.42 -0.36
N ASN A 85 -4.03 18.12 -0.46
CA ASN A 85 -3.39 17.09 0.37
C ASN A 85 -2.36 16.25 -0.41
N GLY A 86 -1.87 16.74 -1.54
CA GLY A 86 -0.80 16.12 -2.31
C GLY A 86 -0.93 16.40 -3.79
N CYS A 87 -0.30 15.55 -4.60
CA CYS A 87 -0.35 15.62 -6.05
C CYS A 87 -1.31 14.55 -6.55
N HIS A 88 -2.60 14.89 -6.50
CA HIS A 88 -3.72 13.95 -6.73
C HIS A 88 -4.67 14.43 -7.82
N ILE A 89 -4.40 15.57 -8.46
CA ILE A 89 -5.21 16.05 -9.58
C ILE A 89 -4.88 15.18 -10.80
N HIS A 90 -5.92 14.65 -11.47
CA HIS A 90 -5.77 13.81 -12.65
C HIS A 90 -5.00 14.54 -13.75
N TYR A 91 -4.13 13.85 -14.48
CA TYR A 91 -3.21 14.49 -15.44
C TYR A 91 -3.95 15.26 -16.55
N GLU A 92 -5.11 14.77 -16.98
CA GLU A 92 -5.89 15.36 -18.09
C GLU A 92 -7.28 15.88 -17.70
N GLN A 93 -7.82 15.47 -16.54
CA GLN A 93 -9.21 15.75 -16.16
C GLN A 93 -9.24 16.73 -15.00
N ASP A 94 -10.18 17.68 -15.00
CA ASP A 94 -10.33 18.71 -13.96
C ASP A 94 -11.02 18.16 -12.71
N ARG A 95 -10.37 17.18 -12.09
CA ARG A 95 -10.77 16.52 -10.86
C ARG A 95 -9.57 15.88 -10.18
N VAL A 96 -9.77 15.43 -8.95
CA VAL A 96 -8.84 14.49 -8.29
C VAL A 96 -9.05 13.06 -8.79
N LEU A 97 -8.10 12.19 -8.49
CA LEU A 97 -8.16 10.76 -8.78
C LEU A 97 -9.45 10.12 -8.23
N SER A 98 -10.02 9.20 -9.00
CA SER A 98 -11.08 8.32 -8.54
C SER A 98 -10.52 7.26 -7.57
N GLN A 99 -11.39 6.58 -6.82
CA GLN A 99 -10.94 5.48 -5.95
C GLN A 99 -10.30 4.34 -6.76
N ARG A 100 -10.89 3.95 -7.90
CA ARG A 100 -10.30 2.96 -8.80
C ARG A 100 -8.94 3.39 -9.33
N GLU A 101 -8.77 4.63 -9.78
CA GLU A 101 -7.48 5.10 -10.28
C GLU A 101 -6.43 5.09 -9.17
N ALA A 102 -6.78 5.53 -7.96
CA ALA A 102 -5.89 5.51 -6.80
C ALA A 102 -5.50 4.08 -6.36
N ALA A 103 -6.41 3.12 -6.48
CA ALA A 103 -6.16 1.70 -6.22
C ALA A 103 -5.29 1.08 -7.33
N ARG A 104 -5.61 1.37 -8.59
CA ARG A 104 -4.85 0.89 -9.75
C ARG A 104 -3.42 1.40 -9.70
N LEU A 105 -3.18 2.67 -9.36
CA LEU A 105 -1.82 3.20 -9.16
C LEU A 105 -1.01 2.49 -8.05
N GLN A 106 -1.68 1.74 -7.18
CA GLN A 106 -1.08 0.89 -6.15
C GLN A 106 -1.06 -0.59 -6.52
N SER A 107 -1.27 -0.96 -7.78
CA SER A 107 -1.33 -2.36 -8.26
C SER A 107 -2.45 -3.22 -7.68
N PHE A 108 -3.58 -2.63 -7.27
CA PHE A 108 -4.80 -3.41 -7.03
C PHE A 108 -5.46 -3.74 -8.38
N PRO A 109 -5.86 -5.00 -8.62
CA PRO A 109 -6.51 -5.38 -9.86
C PRO A 109 -7.88 -4.70 -9.95
N ASP A 110 -8.36 -4.51 -11.18
CA ASP A 110 -9.60 -3.78 -11.46
C ASP A 110 -10.83 -4.48 -10.91
N ASP A 111 -10.78 -5.80 -10.70
CA ASP A 111 -11.85 -6.57 -10.07
C ASP A 111 -11.86 -6.55 -8.54
N PHE A 112 -10.89 -5.88 -7.91
CA PHE A 112 -10.82 -5.72 -6.46
C PHE A 112 -11.88 -4.74 -5.94
N ILE A 113 -12.85 -5.21 -5.14
CA ILE A 113 -13.97 -4.37 -4.67
C ILE A 113 -13.70 -3.86 -3.26
N PHE A 114 -13.76 -2.54 -3.07
CA PHE A 114 -13.65 -1.90 -1.76
C PHE A 114 -15.02 -1.61 -1.15
N PHE A 115 -15.21 -1.96 0.12
CA PHE A 115 -16.43 -1.73 0.88
C PHE A 115 -16.26 -0.58 1.89
N GLY A 116 -17.38 0.08 2.21
CA GLY A 116 -17.46 1.20 3.15
C GLY A 116 -17.81 2.53 2.49
N GLY A 117 -17.84 3.60 3.30
CA GLY A 117 -18.03 4.96 2.80
C GLY A 117 -16.77 5.51 2.11
N GLN A 118 -16.89 6.69 1.47
CA GLN A 118 -15.79 7.33 0.74
C GLN A 118 -14.50 7.41 1.57
N THR A 119 -14.59 7.90 2.81
CA THR A 119 -13.43 8.03 3.71
C THR A 119 -12.82 6.67 4.05
N ALA A 120 -13.65 5.67 4.35
CA ALA A 120 -13.20 4.32 4.69
C ALA A 120 -12.43 3.66 3.52
N ILE A 121 -12.95 3.80 2.29
CA ILE A 121 -12.29 3.27 1.09
C ILE A 121 -10.99 4.03 0.80
N ASN A 122 -10.99 5.37 0.95
CA ASN A 122 -9.77 6.15 0.74
C ASN A 122 -8.69 5.81 1.77
N THR A 123 -9.08 5.53 3.03
CA THR A 123 -8.15 5.08 4.07
C THR A 123 -7.56 3.73 3.74
N GLN A 124 -8.39 2.76 3.34
CA GLN A 124 -7.95 1.45 2.86
C GLN A 124 -6.91 1.55 1.75
N ILE A 125 -7.21 2.30 0.69
CA ILE A 125 -6.30 2.50 -0.43
C ILE A 125 -5.05 3.26 0.02
N GLY A 126 -5.18 4.37 0.74
CA GLY A 126 -4.06 5.23 1.12
C GLY A 126 -3.05 4.57 2.06
N ASN A 127 -3.49 3.64 2.92
CA ASN A 127 -2.63 2.92 3.86
C ASN A 127 -2.05 1.61 3.31
N ALA A 128 -2.62 1.07 2.23
CA ALA A 128 -2.24 -0.23 1.69
C ALA A 128 -0.75 -0.34 1.30
N VAL A 129 -0.26 -1.58 1.35
CA VAL A 129 0.94 -2.02 0.63
C VAL A 129 0.52 -2.35 -0.80
N PRO A 130 1.24 -1.90 -1.83
CA PRO A 130 0.96 -2.32 -3.20
C PRO A 130 1.00 -3.86 -3.34
N PRO A 131 -0.08 -4.52 -3.81
CA PRO A 131 -0.12 -5.98 -3.91
C PRO A 131 1.02 -6.59 -4.71
N PHE A 132 1.46 -5.93 -5.79
CA PHE A 132 2.56 -6.44 -6.59
C PHE A 132 3.91 -6.37 -5.86
N LEU A 133 4.13 -5.35 -5.02
CA LEU A 133 5.32 -5.29 -4.17
C LEU A 133 5.33 -6.43 -3.14
N ALA A 134 4.18 -6.70 -2.53
CA ALA A 134 4.01 -7.81 -1.61
C ALA A 134 4.23 -9.18 -2.28
N PHE A 135 3.77 -9.35 -3.53
CA PHE A 135 4.06 -10.52 -4.36
C PHE A 135 5.56 -10.75 -4.54
N LEU A 136 6.31 -9.70 -4.89
CA LEU A 136 7.77 -9.81 -5.07
C LEU A 136 8.49 -10.20 -3.78
N ILE A 137 8.08 -9.66 -2.63
CA ILE A 137 8.63 -10.06 -1.32
C ILE A 137 8.32 -11.53 -1.03
N ALA A 138 7.08 -11.97 -1.28
CA ALA A 138 6.68 -13.35 -1.08
C ALA A 138 7.46 -14.35 -1.95
N LYS A 139 7.81 -13.96 -3.19
CA LYS A 139 8.66 -14.75 -4.10
C LYS A 139 10.10 -14.89 -3.59
N GLU A 140 10.70 -13.84 -3.03
CA GLU A 140 12.04 -13.95 -2.43
C GLU A 140 12.05 -14.85 -1.18
N ILE A 141 11.00 -14.79 -0.37
CA ILE A 141 10.85 -15.69 0.79
C ILE A 141 10.69 -17.14 0.33
N GLU A 142 9.82 -17.39 -0.65
CA GLU A 142 9.64 -18.72 -1.25
C GLU A 142 10.98 -19.27 -1.77
N LYS A 143 11.75 -18.44 -2.48
CA LYS A 143 13.08 -18.81 -2.99
C LYS A 143 14.05 -19.18 -1.86
N ALA A 144 14.02 -18.45 -0.75
CA ALA A 144 14.90 -18.70 0.39
C ALA A 144 14.53 -19.95 1.19
N ILE A 145 13.24 -20.28 1.31
CA ILE A 145 12.77 -21.45 2.08
C ILE A 145 12.49 -22.68 1.21
N GLY A 146 12.47 -22.52 -0.12
CA GLY A 146 12.28 -23.58 -1.12
C GLY A 146 10.83 -24.00 -1.37
N ASN A 147 9.83 -23.37 -0.74
CA ASN A 147 8.42 -23.65 -0.93
C ASN A 147 7.52 -22.48 -0.49
N THR A 148 6.23 -22.57 -0.83
CA THR A 148 5.18 -21.70 -0.26
C THR A 148 4.61 -22.29 1.02
N GLY A 149 3.99 -21.43 1.82
CA GLY A 149 3.36 -21.82 3.09
C GLY A 149 1.98 -21.23 3.28
N TYR A 150 1.63 -21.13 4.57
CA TYR A 150 0.42 -20.51 5.05
C TYR A 150 0.74 -19.16 5.68
N TYR A 151 -0.23 -18.26 5.69
CA TYR A 151 -0.07 -16.97 6.36
C TYR A 151 -1.31 -16.51 7.12
N ILE A 152 -1.07 -15.65 8.10
CA ILE A 152 -2.09 -14.83 8.76
C ILE A 152 -1.74 -13.37 8.53
N ASP A 153 -2.73 -12.57 8.14
CA ASP A 153 -2.56 -11.13 7.88
C ASP A 153 -3.15 -10.31 9.03
N LEU A 154 -2.30 -9.74 9.88
CA LEU A 154 -2.68 -8.90 11.02
C LEU A 154 -2.61 -7.43 10.62
N PHE A 155 -3.55 -6.63 11.11
CA PHE A 155 -3.72 -5.24 10.65
C PHE A 155 -3.94 -5.19 9.13
N SER A 156 -4.70 -6.15 8.62
CA SER A 156 -4.78 -6.49 7.20
C SER A 156 -5.29 -5.35 6.32
N GLY A 157 -6.08 -4.41 6.87
CA GLY A 157 -6.73 -3.36 6.11
C GLY A 157 -7.53 -3.93 4.94
N ALA A 158 -7.33 -3.38 3.74
CA ALA A 158 -7.93 -3.95 2.53
C ALA A 158 -7.32 -5.30 2.10
N GLY A 159 -6.12 -5.65 2.59
CA GLY A 159 -5.44 -6.90 2.23
C GLY A 159 -4.42 -6.76 1.11
N GLY A 160 -3.79 -5.60 0.95
CA GLY A 160 -2.76 -5.41 -0.09
C GLY A 160 -1.57 -6.36 0.09
N LEU A 161 -1.09 -6.51 1.34
CA LEU A 161 -0.01 -7.44 1.68
C LEU A 161 -0.43 -8.91 1.48
N GLY A 162 -1.56 -9.32 2.07
CA GLY A 162 -2.13 -10.66 1.89
C GLY A 162 -2.42 -11.02 0.42
N LEU A 163 -2.94 -10.10 -0.39
CA LEU A 163 -3.20 -10.35 -1.81
C LEU A 163 -1.91 -10.69 -2.57
N GLY A 164 -0.82 -9.96 -2.33
CA GLY A 164 0.48 -10.26 -2.93
C GLY A 164 1.01 -11.65 -2.55
N PHE A 165 0.86 -12.03 -1.27
CA PHE A 165 1.20 -13.37 -0.80
C PHE A 165 0.36 -14.46 -1.48
N LYS A 166 -0.95 -14.23 -1.59
CA LYS A 166 -1.88 -15.13 -2.29
C LYS A 166 -1.49 -15.29 -3.76
N TRP A 167 -1.11 -14.20 -4.43
CA TRP A 167 -0.62 -14.24 -5.81
C TRP A 167 0.66 -15.06 -5.97
N ALA A 168 1.54 -15.06 -4.97
CA ALA A 168 2.76 -15.87 -4.96
C ALA A 168 2.52 -17.34 -4.58
N GLY A 169 1.26 -17.78 -4.42
CA GLY A 169 0.91 -19.17 -4.10
C GLY A 169 0.84 -19.49 -2.61
N TRP A 170 0.97 -18.50 -1.73
CA TRP A 170 0.79 -18.70 -0.29
C TRP A 170 -0.69 -18.83 0.08
N THR A 171 -0.97 -19.66 1.09
CA THR A 171 -2.35 -19.97 1.51
C THR A 171 -2.78 -19.13 2.73
N PRO A 172 -3.77 -18.23 2.61
CA PRO A 172 -4.29 -17.50 3.76
C PRO A 172 -5.03 -18.42 4.74
N LEU A 173 -4.83 -18.20 6.04
CA LEU A 173 -5.57 -18.85 7.13
C LEU A 173 -6.55 -17.93 7.84
N LEU A 174 -6.14 -16.68 8.06
CA LEU A 174 -6.93 -15.69 8.79
C LEU A 174 -6.44 -14.30 8.42
N ALA A 175 -7.36 -13.35 8.35
CA ALA A 175 -7.03 -11.94 8.48
C ALA A 175 -7.67 -11.33 9.72
N ASN A 176 -6.98 -10.38 10.35
CA ASN A 176 -7.46 -9.62 11.48
C ASN A 176 -7.31 -8.12 11.23
N ASP A 177 -8.33 -7.37 11.63
CA ASP A 177 -8.34 -5.91 11.67
C ASP A 177 -9.40 -5.46 12.68
N ILE A 178 -9.34 -4.18 13.09
CA ILE A 178 -10.34 -3.59 13.99
C ILE A 178 -11.55 -3.06 13.21
N GLU A 179 -11.40 -2.79 11.92
CA GLU A 179 -12.44 -2.21 11.07
C GLU A 179 -13.19 -3.30 10.28
N GLU A 180 -14.44 -3.57 10.66
CA GLU A 180 -15.29 -4.58 10.02
C GLU A 180 -15.44 -4.35 8.51
N LYS A 181 -15.54 -3.10 8.06
CA LYS A 181 -15.64 -2.78 6.62
C LYS A 181 -14.36 -3.11 5.85
N TYR A 182 -13.20 -3.06 6.50
CA TYR A 182 -11.94 -3.42 5.86
C TYR A 182 -11.85 -4.95 5.75
N LEU A 183 -12.30 -5.66 6.77
CA LEU A 183 -12.45 -7.12 6.71
C LEU A 183 -13.50 -7.57 5.68
N GLN A 184 -14.56 -6.80 5.45
CA GLN A 184 -15.50 -7.07 4.36
C GLN A 184 -14.79 -6.98 2.99
N THR A 185 -13.97 -5.94 2.77
CA THR A 185 -13.10 -5.83 1.60
C THR A 185 -12.13 -7.00 1.51
N TYR A 186 -11.41 -7.32 2.58
CA TYR A 186 -10.46 -8.43 2.60
C TYR A 186 -11.14 -9.76 2.27
N SER A 187 -12.29 -10.03 2.90
CA SER A 187 -13.05 -11.28 2.74
C SER A 187 -13.55 -11.49 1.32
N ASN A 188 -13.98 -10.42 0.67
CA ASN A 188 -14.45 -10.45 -0.71
C ASN A 188 -13.32 -10.78 -1.71
N ASN A 189 -12.12 -10.23 -1.49
CA ASN A 189 -11.06 -10.25 -2.51
C ASN A 189 -9.94 -11.26 -2.22
N VAL A 190 -9.61 -11.49 -0.95
CA VAL A 190 -8.43 -12.23 -0.53
C VAL A 190 -8.81 -13.57 0.09
N HIS A 191 -9.50 -13.58 1.23
CA HIS A 191 -9.87 -14.82 1.91
C HIS A 191 -11.01 -14.66 2.90
N LYS A 192 -11.94 -15.63 2.93
CA LYS A 192 -13.21 -15.52 3.65
C LYS A 192 -13.06 -15.44 5.17
N GLU A 193 -12.07 -16.15 5.75
CA GLU A 193 -11.92 -16.23 7.19
C GLU A 193 -11.25 -14.97 7.73
N VAL A 194 -12.04 -14.19 8.48
CA VAL A 194 -11.65 -12.90 9.05
C VAL A 194 -12.05 -12.84 10.52
N LEU A 195 -11.30 -12.07 11.32
CA LEU A 195 -11.60 -11.81 12.73
C LEU A 195 -11.52 -10.31 13.02
N CYS A 196 -12.66 -9.71 13.37
CA CYS A 196 -12.74 -8.32 13.79
C CYS A 196 -12.38 -8.18 15.27
N GLY A 197 -11.45 -7.29 15.59
CA GLY A 197 -11.05 -7.01 16.98
C GLY A 197 -9.60 -6.55 17.08
N SER A 198 -9.24 -5.88 18.18
CA SER A 198 -7.87 -5.47 18.42
C SER A 198 -7.07 -6.62 19.01
N ILE A 199 -5.83 -6.82 18.55
CA ILE A 199 -4.92 -7.79 19.16
C ILE A 199 -4.50 -7.42 20.59
N SER A 200 -4.81 -6.20 21.04
CA SER A 200 -4.69 -5.81 22.46
C SER A 200 -5.73 -6.44 23.35
N ASP A 201 -6.84 -6.91 22.77
CA ASP A 201 -7.94 -7.51 23.52
C ASP A 201 -7.66 -8.99 23.73
N ASN A 202 -7.69 -9.44 24.99
CA ASN A 202 -7.38 -10.84 25.34
C ASN A 202 -8.22 -11.84 24.54
N GLU A 203 -9.50 -11.56 24.31
CA GLU A 203 -10.39 -12.44 23.55
C GLU A 203 -9.92 -12.60 22.09
N THR A 204 -9.63 -11.49 21.41
CA THR A 204 -9.14 -11.50 20.02
C THR A 204 -7.79 -12.21 19.95
N PHE A 205 -6.87 -11.86 20.86
CA PHE A 205 -5.55 -12.45 20.96
C PHE A 205 -5.64 -13.98 21.11
N SER A 206 -6.41 -14.46 22.09
CA SER A 206 -6.58 -15.89 22.34
C SER A 206 -7.21 -16.61 21.15
N LYS A 207 -8.24 -16.03 20.49
CA LYS A 207 -8.83 -16.62 19.28
C LYS A 207 -7.80 -16.81 18.16
N ILE A 208 -6.90 -15.84 17.96
CA ILE A 208 -5.83 -15.95 16.96
C ILE A 208 -4.83 -17.03 17.38
N ALA A 209 -4.36 -17.00 18.63
CA ALA A 209 -3.40 -17.97 19.16
C ALA A 209 -3.93 -19.41 19.13
N ASP A 210 -5.20 -19.62 19.49
CA ASP A 210 -5.86 -20.93 19.47
C ASP A 210 -6.00 -21.47 18.04
N LYS A 211 -6.38 -20.61 17.09
CA LYS A 211 -6.46 -20.99 15.67
C LYS A 211 -5.10 -21.45 15.15
N ILE A 212 -4.03 -20.72 15.46
CA ILE A 212 -2.68 -21.06 15.05
C ILE A 212 -2.21 -22.35 15.72
N SER A 213 -2.48 -22.50 17.01
CA SER A 213 -2.14 -23.70 17.77
C SER A 213 -2.85 -24.94 17.21
N GLY A 214 -4.13 -24.82 16.85
CA GLY A 214 -4.89 -25.86 16.17
C GLY A 214 -4.29 -26.21 14.80
N PHE A 215 -3.97 -25.20 13.98
CA PHE A 215 -3.31 -25.40 12.69
C PHE A 215 -1.98 -26.14 12.83
N LYS A 216 -1.10 -25.69 13.73
CA LYS A 216 0.21 -26.30 13.95
C LYS A 216 0.16 -27.74 14.45
N LYS A 217 -0.90 -28.14 15.16
CA LYS A 217 -1.10 -29.54 15.55
C LYS A 217 -1.39 -30.44 14.34
N LEU A 218 -2.13 -29.93 13.36
CA LEU A 218 -2.53 -30.67 12.15
C LEU A 218 -1.47 -30.60 11.03
N TYR A 219 -0.73 -29.49 10.97
CA TYR A 219 0.19 -29.14 9.89
C TYR A 219 1.56 -28.73 10.44
N PHE A 220 2.12 -29.53 11.34
CA PHE A 220 3.35 -29.21 12.10
C PHE A 220 4.59 -29.01 11.23
N ASP A 221 4.60 -29.56 10.01
CA ASP A 221 5.69 -29.47 9.03
C ASP A 221 5.54 -28.29 8.06
N LYS A 222 4.40 -27.57 8.11
CA LYS A 222 4.10 -26.51 7.15
C LYS A 222 4.63 -25.16 7.63
N GLN A 223 5.14 -24.38 6.66
CA GLN A 223 5.55 -23.00 6.87
C GLN A 223 4.33 -22.15 7.28
N LEU A 224 4.42 -21.46 8.40
CA LEU A 224 3.45 -20.46 8.84
C LEU A 224 4.13 -19.11 9.03
N TRP A 225 3.62 -18.11 8.31
CA TRP A 225 4.15 -16.75 8.32
C TRP A 225 3.11 -15.75 8.81
N ILE A 226 3.56 -14.74 9.56
CA ILE A 226 2.69 -13.66 10.04
C ILE A 226 3.00 -12.40 9.25
N LEU A 227 2.00 -11.88 8.56
CA LEU A 227 2.08 -10.60 7.86
C LEU A 227 1.49 -9.53 8.79
N GLY A 228 2.06 -8.33 8.80
CA GLY A 228 1.38 -7.20 9.41
C GLY A 228 2.16 -5.89 9.40
N GLY A 229 1.42 -4.81 9.57
CA GLY A 229 1.97 -3.46 9.72
C GLY A 229 1.37 -2.77 10.95
N PRO A 230 1.74 -3.18 12.18
CA PRO A 230 1.22 -2.54 13.37
C PRO A 230 1.55 -1.03 13.36
N PRO A 231 0.60 -0.16 13.73
CA PRO A 231 0.85 1.27 13.78
C PRO A 231 1.93 1.59 14.83
N CYS A 232 2.93 2.36 14.43
CA CYS A 232 4.08 2.73 15.27
C CYS A 232 4.07 4.23 15.59
N GLN A 233 2.96 4.73 16.17
CA GLN A 233 2.74 6.17 16.34
C GLN A 233 3.69 6.81 17.37
N GLY A 234 4.05 6.11 18.44
CA GLY A 234 4.97 6.61 19.47
C GLY A 234 6.38 6.87 18.92
N PHE A 235 6.78 6.09 17.91
CA PHE A 235 8.04 6.30 17.19
C PHE A 235 8.01 7.52 16.26
N SER A 236 6.84 8.07 15.90
CA SER A 236 6.65 9.03 14.79
C SER A 236 6.59 10.53 15.16
N THR A 237 6.35 10.87 16.44
CA THR A 237 6.18 12.27 16.88
C THR A 237 7.49 12.94 17.34
N ALA A 238 7.64 14.22 16.99
CA ALA A 238 8.68 15.10 17.50
C ALA A 238 8.46 15.38 19.01
N GLY A 239 9.33 14.85 19.87
CA GLY A 239 9.30 15.04 21.33
C GLY A 239 10.38 14.22 22.06
N ASN A 240 10.74 14.62 23.28
CA ASN A 240 11.88 14.11 24.08
C ASN A 240 11.64 12.77 24.82
N ALA A 241 10.57 12.03 24.52
CA ALA A 241 10.35 10.68 25.04
C ALA A 241 9.87 9.78 23.90
N ARG A 242 10.83 9.20 23.18
CA ARG A 242 10.64 8.21 22.11
C ARG A 242 11.12 6.84 22.59
N THR A 243 10.48 6.34 23.63
CA THR A 243 10.83 5.08 24.30
C THR A 243 9.81 4.00 23.93
N MET A 244 10.19 2.72 24.12
CA MET A 244 9.27 1.60 23.98
C MET A 244 8.07 1.68 24.93
N ASP A 245 8.26 2.34 26.07
CA ASP A 245 7.23 2.55 27.10
C ASP A 245 6.16 3.58 26.70
N ASP A 246 6.26 4.15 25.49
CA ASP A 246 5.22 5.02 24.96
C ASP A 246 3.93 4.19 24.80
N PRO A 247 2.82 4.56 25.46
CA PRO A 247 1.55 3.85 25.35
C PRO A 247 1.04 3.77 23.90
N ARG A 248 1.50 4.66 23.02
CA ARG A 248 1.21 4.67 21.58
C ARG A 248 1.95 3.59 20.79
N ASN A 249 2.87 2.86 21.42
CA ASN A 249 3.56 1.69 20.86
C ASN A 249 2.98 0.35 21.39
N SER A 250 1.90 0.39 22.17
CA SER A 250 1.24 -0.80 22.74
C SER A 250 0.92 -1.90 21.70
N LEU A 251 0.43 -1.51 20.52
CA LEU A 251 0.10 -2.47 19.45
C LEU A 251 1.33 -3.20 18.90
N PHE A 252 2.49 -2.53 18.85
CA PHE A 252 3.76 -3.17 18.50
C PHE A 252 4.13 -4.25 19.54
N MET A 253 3.97 -3.94 20.83
CA MET A 253 4.27 -4.88 21.90
C MET A 253 3.31 -6.08 21.90
N HIS A 254 2.01 -5.88 21.66
CA HIS A 254 1.07 -6.99 21.52
C HIS A 254 1.36 -7.87 20.29
N TYR A 255 1.77 -7.27 19.18
CA TYR A 255 2.23 -8.02 18.01
C TYR A 255 3.45 -8.89 18.35
N LYS A 256 4.46 -8.33 19.04
CA LYS A 256 5.64 -9.08 19.52
C LYS A 256 5.24 -10.21 20.49
N SER A 257 4.36 -9.94 21.44
CA SER A 257 3.84 -10.95 22.38
C SER A 257 3.15 -12.11 21.66
N LEU A 258 2.33 -11.81 20.64
CA LEU A 258 1.68 -12.82 19.82
C LEU A 258 2.71 -13.68 19.08
N LEU A 259 3.73 -13.07 18.46
CA LEU A 259 4.82 -13.81 17.80
C LEU A 259 5.55 -14.74 18.78
N ASN A 260 5.83 -14.30 20.00
CA ASN A 260 6.49 -15.10 21.04
C ASN A 260 5.63 -16.30 21.48
N GLU A 261 4.32 -16.12 21.55
CA GLU A 261 3.38 -17.18 21.94
C GLU A 261 3.23 -18.22 20.83
N ILE A 262 2.95 -17.76 19.61
CA ILE A 262 2.62 -18.65 18.49
C ILE A 262 3.86 -19.23 17.81
N LYS A 263 5.03 -18.59 17.96
CA LYS A 263 6.34 -19.00 17.41
C LYS A 263 6.29 -19.36 15.91
N PRO A 264 5.88 -18.44 15.01
CA PRO A 264 5.74 -18.76 13.59
C PRO A 264 7.11 -19.06 12.95
N ASN A 265 7.13 -19.60 11.73
CA ASN A 265 8.38 -19.82 11.00
C ASN A 265 9.05 -18.50 10.65
N GLY A 266 8.25 -17.51 10.25
CA GLY A 266 8.73 -16.15 10.03
C GLY A 266 7.61 -15.11 10.13
N PHE A 267 7.99 -13.85 9.99
CA PHE A 267 7.05 -12.74 9.92
C PHE A 267 7.53 -11.67 8.94
N ILE A 268 6.58 -10.89 8.45
CA ILE A 268 6.81 -9.62 7.77
C ILE A 268 6.25 -8.51 8.62
N PHE A 269 7.06 -7.47 8.79
CA PHE A 269 6.65 -6.19 9.32
C PHE A 269 6.80 -5.13 8.24
N GLU A 270 5.68 -4.48 7.90
CA GLU A 270 5.64 -3.36 6.96
C GLU A 270 5.38 -2.05 7.70
N ASN A 271 6.04 -0.97 7.28
CA ASN A 271 5.74 0.36 7.80
C ASN A 271 6.09 1.51 6.82
N VAL A 272 5.63 2.71 7.16
CA VAL A 272 5.94 3.94 6.42
C VAL A 272 7.41 4.35 6.59
N ALA A 273 8.00 4.89 5.52
CA ALA A 273 9.40 5.37 5.53
C ALA A 273 9.68 6.51 6.53
N GLY A 274 8.62 7.17 7.05
CA GLY A 274 8.73 8.14 8.14
C GLY A 274 9.44 7.56 9.38
N LEU A 275 9.29 6.26 9.63
CA LEU A 275 9.99 5.54 10.71
C LEU A 275 11.53 5.70 10.61
N LEU A 276 12.08 5.83 9.40
CA LEU A 276 13.53 5.82 9.15
C LEU A 276 14.19 7.19 9.21
N ASN A 277 13.46 8.23 8.79
CA ASN A 277 13.96 9.61 8.82
C ASN A 277 14.09 10.15 10.24
N MET A 278 13.64 9.36 11.23
CA MET A 278 13.72 9.68 12.63
C MET A 278 15.04 9.22 13.22
N GLU A 279 15.75 10.16 13.83
CA GLU A 279 17.05 9.93 14.47
C GLU A 279 18.12 9.34 13.54
N LYS A 280 18.08 9.66 12.23
CA LYS A 280 19.04 9.16 11.23
C LYS A 280 19.08 7.63 11.13
N GLY A 281 17.92 6.98 11.14
CA GLY A 281 17.80 5.51 10.98
C GLY A 281 17.87 4.72 12.28
N LYS A 282 18.16 5.33 13.44
CA LYS A 282 18.25 4.62 14.73
C LYS A 282 16.95 3.92 15.15
N VAL A 283 15.80 4.45 14.76
CA VAL A 283 14.50 3.84 15.09
C VAL A 283 14.32 2.50 14.38
N PHE A 284 14.81 2.38 13.14
CA PHE A 284 14.78 1.12 12.40
C PHE A 284 15.60 0.04 13.07
N GLU A 285 16.83 0.39 13.46
CA GLU A 285 17.72 -0.51 14.17
C GLU A 285 17.13 -0.92 15.52
N ARG A 286 16.51 0.02 16.27
CA ARG A 286 15.79 -0.34 17.51
C ARG A 286 14.65 -1.33 17.26
N VAL A 287 13.83 -1.12 16.23
CA VAL A 287 12.75 -2.08 15.89
C VAL A 287 13.33 -3.45 15.53
N LYS A 288 14.46 -3.48 14.83
CA LYS A 288 15.17 -4.72 14.49
C LYS A 288 15.74 -5.42 15.73
N GLU A 289 16.38 -4.67 16.63
CA GLU A 289 16.91 -5.14 17.91
C GLU A 289 15.79 -5.75 18.77
N GLU A 290 14.63 -5.10 18.82
CA GLU A 290 13.48 -5.60 19.57
C GLU A 290 12.99 -6.96 19.09
N PHE A 291 12.88 -7.14 17.77
CA PHE A 291 12.48 -8.43 17.20
C PHE A 291 13.58 -9.48 17.23
N SER A 292 14.84 -9.11 17.46
CA SER A 292 15.95 -10.07 17.58
C SER A 292 15.83 -10.95 18.83
N SER A 293 15.01 -10.54 19.80
CA SER A 293 14.63 -11.39 20.94
C SER A 293 13.53 -12.43 20.61
N THR A 294 12.84 -12.25 19.48
CA THR A 294 11.69 -13.07 19.04
C THR A 294 12.04 -13.98 17.86
N MET A 295 12.89 -13.51 16.93
CA MET A 295 13.35 -14.24 15.76
C MET A 295 14.87 -14.35 15.74
N LYS A 296 15.38 -15.43 15.16
CA LYS A 296 16.83 -15.70 15.11
C LYS A 296 17.54 -14.91 14.03
N THR A 297 16.85 -14.62 12.93
CA THR A 297 17.38 -13.83 11.81
C THR A 297 16.44 -12.67 11.50
N MET A 298 17.03 -11.55 11.08
CA MET A 298 16.33 -10.30 10.78
C MET A 298 16.94 -9.63 9.55
N ASN A 299 16.16 -9.51 8.49
CA ASN A 299 16.51 -8.88 7.23
C ASN A 299 15.61 -7.66 6.99
N GLY A 300 16.09 -6.61 6.33
CA GLY A 300 15.25 -5.43 6.14
C GLY A 300 15.78 -4.37 5.19
N TRP A 301 14.85 -3.69 4.52
CA TRP A 301 15.16 -2.75 3.44
C TRP A 301 14.13 -1.62 3.32
N ILE A 302 14.51 -0.61 2.54
CA ILE A 302 13.61 0.42 2.02
C ILE A 302 13.32 0.11 0.57
N LEU A 303 12.06 -0.13 0.26
CA LEU A 303 11.61 -0.41 -1.10
C LEU A 303 10.88 0.81 -1.67
N ASN A 304 11.24 1.22 -2.88
CA ASN A 304 10.59 2.29 -3.63
C ASN A 304 9.76 1.66 -4.75
N SER A 305 8.44 1.81 -4.70
CA SER A 305 7.50 1.07 -5.57
C SER A 305 7.74 1.33 -7.07
N GLU A 306 8.20 2.52 -7.44
CA GLU A 306 8.54 2.89 -8.82
C GLU A 306 9.67 2.05 -9.42
N HIS A 307 10.48 1.38 -8.59
CA HIS A 307 11.53 0.47 -9.06
C HIS A 307 11.02 -0.95 -9.35
N TYR A 308 9.75 -1.22 -9.08
CA TYR A 308 9.15 -2.55 -9.17
C TYR A 308 8.01 -2.60 -10.18
N ALA A 309 8.08 -1.76 -11.24
CA ALA A 309 7.05 -1.64 -12.26
C ALA A 309 5.65 -1.31 -11.67
N ILE A 310 5.61 -0.50 -10.60
CA ILE A 310 4.38 0.02 -10.00
C ILE A 310 4.35 1.54 -10.27
N PRO A 311 3.27 2.10 -10.84
CA PRO A 311 3.18 3.48 -11.30
C PRO A 311 2.97 4.48 -10.14
N GLN A 312 3.74 4.32 -9.07
CA GLN A 312 3.72 5.19 -7.91
C GLN A 312 5.08 5.28 -7.23
N ARG A 313 5.49 6.51 -6.93
CA ARG A 313 6.60 6.83 -6.04
C ARG A 313 6.17 6.70 -4.59
N ARG A 314 6.40 5.52 -4.01
CA ARG A 314 6.05 5.20 -2.62
C ARG A 314 7.14 4.38 -1.96
N LYS A 315 7.66 4.91 -0.86
CA LYS A 315 8.69 4.27 -0.04
C LYS A 315 8.05 3.46 1.08
N ARG A 316 8.55 2.23 1.29
CA ARG A 316 8.15 1.34 2.38
C ARG A 316 9.32 0.71 3.07
N VAL A 317 9.19 0.57 4.38
CA VAL A 317 10.12 -0.16 5.24
C VAL A 317 9.59 -1.58 5.35
N ILE A 318 10.42 -2.55 4.99
CA ILE A 318 10.09 -3.97 5.12
C ILE A 318 11.12 -4.60 6.04
N LEU A 319 10.64 -5.33 7.05
CA LEU A 319 11.42 -6.19 7.92
C LEU A 319 10.90 -7.62 7.79
N VAL A 320 11.82 -8.56 7.66
CA VAL A 320 11.54 -9.99 7.54
C VAL A 320 12.33 -10.72 8.61
N GLY A 321 11.62 -11.33 9.56
CA GLY A 321 12.24 -12.13 10.61
C GLY A 321 11.94 -13.61 10.45
N SER A 322 12.89 -14.48 10.79
CA SER A 322 12.72 -15.93 10.73
C SER A 322 13.30 -16.65 11.95
N ASN A 323 12.68 -17.77 12.30
CA ASN A 323 13.15 -18.68 13.34
C ASN A 323 14.19 -19.70 12.84
N ASP A 324 14.44 -19.71 11.53
CA ASP A 324 15.54 -20.44 10.92
C ASP A 324 16.83 -19.61 11.02
N PRO A 325 17.88 -20.10 11.75
CA PRO A 325 19.14 -19.39 11.91
C PRO A 325 19.96 -19.28 10.61
N LEU A 326 19.63 -20.06 9.58
CA LEU A 326 20.29 -20.02 8.27
C LEU A 326 19.54 -19.16 7.26
N PHE A 327 18.37 -18.64 7.62
CA PHE A 327 17.55 -17.84 6.72
C PHE A 327 18.19 -16.49 6.41
N SER A 328 18.44 -16.26 5.14
CA SER A 328 18.94 -15.01 4.58
C SER A 328 18.21 -14.73 3.28
N ILE A 329 17.72 -13.52 3.10
CA ILE A 329 17.08 -13.10 1.84
C ILE A 329 17.61 -11.75 1.43
N GLU A 330 17.63 -11.51 0.13
CA GLU A 330 17.95 -10.21 -0.45
C GLU A 330 16.66 -9.42 -0.70
N PRO A 331 16.71 -8.09 -0.86
CA PRO A 331 15.54 -7.36 -1.32
C PRO A 331 15.15 -7.87 -2.72
N PRO A 332 13.85 -7.84 -3.09
CA PRO A 332 13.44 -8.23 -4.42
C PRO A 332 14.21 -7.47 -5.51
N GLN A 333 14.54 -8.17 -6.59
CA GLN A 333 15.16 -7.55 -7.75
C GLN A 333 14.27 -6.41 -8.27
N LYS A 334 14.89 -5.25 -8.53
CA LYS A 334 14.20 -4.12 -9.16
C LYS A 334 13.96 -4.43 -10.64
N LEU A 335 12.77 -4.05 -11.11
CA LEU A 335 12.33 -4.26 -12.48
C LEU A 335 12.59 -3.02 -13.34
N THR A 336 12.49 -1.82 -12.74
CA THR A 336 12.47 -0.54 -13.44
C THR A 336 13.37 0.49 -12.73
N GLU A 337 14.69 0.40 -12.88
CA GLU A 337 15.63 1.32 -12.20
C GLU A 337 15.68 2.72 -12.83
N ASP A 338 15.61 2.78 -14.17
CA ASP A 338 15.76 4.02 -14.92
C ASP A 338 14.41 4.72 -15.08
N LYS A 339 14.38 6.05 -15.04
CA LYS A 339 13.13 6.83 -15.13
C LYS A 339 12.36 6.54 -16.40
N GLU A 340 13.07 6.28 -17.48
CA GLU A 340 12.56 5.94 -18.81
C GLU A 340 11.87 4.57 -18.83
N SER A 341 12.17 3.70 -17.87
CA SER A 341 11.56 2.37 -17.71
C SER A 341 10.40 2.34 -16.73
N TRP A 342 10.13 3.44 -16.03
CA TRP A 342 9.06 3.49 -15.04
C TRP A 342 7.68 3.45 -15.71
N VAL A 343 6.78 2.63 -15.15
CA VAL A 343 5.36 2.64 -15.54
C VAL A 343 4.75 3.99 -15.15
N SER A 344 4.19 4.69 -16.13
CA SER A 344 3.68 6.04 -15.94
C SER A 344 2.22 6.06 -15.44
N VAL A 345 1.75 7.24 -15.01
CA VAL A 345 0.32 7.45 -14.69
C VAL A 345 -0.53 7.21 -15.93
N LYS A 346 -0.08 7.65 -17.11
CA LYS A 346 -0.80 7.45 -18.36
C LYS A 346 -0.89 5.97 -18.70
N ASP A 347 0.21 5.22 -18.59
CA ASP A 347 0.20 3.76 -18.80
C ASP A 347 -0.83 3.08 -17.91
N ALA A 348 -0.98 3.55 -16.67
CA ALA A 348 -1.89 2.98 -15.69
C ALA A 348 -3.37 3.33 -15.90
N LEU A 349 -3.68 4.52 -16.43
CA LEU A 349 -5.02 5.10 -16.35
C LEU A 349 -5.68 5.40 -17.70
N SER A 350 -4.93 5.45 -18.80
CA SER A 350 -5.42 5.97 -20.09
C SER A 350 -6.62 5.22 -20.65
N ASP A 351 -6.79 3.97 -20.24
CA ASP A 351 -7.78 3.03 -20.73
C ASP A 351 -9.05 2.97 -19.86
N LEU A 352 -9.07 3.69 -18.73
CA LEU A 352 -10.26 3.88 -17.89
C LEU A 352 -11.18 4.96 -18.46
N PRO A 353 -12.51 4.82 -18.28
CA PRO A 353 -13.45 5.82 -18.74
C PRO A 353 -13.30 7.13 -17.96
N PRO A 354 -13.39 8.29 -18.63
CA PRO A 354 -13.30 9.59 -17.96
C PRO A 354 -14.49 9.82 -17.02
N LEU A 355 -14.26 10.68 -16.02
CA LEU A 355 -15.26 11.09 -15.04
C LEU A 355 -15.26 12.61 -14.87
N GLN A 356 -16.44 13.15 -14.60
CA GLN A 356 -16.60 14.47 -14.01
C GLN A 356 -16.33 14.42 -12.49
N HIS A 357 -16.01 15.57 -11.88
CA HIS A 357 -15.87 15.61 -10.42
C HIS A 357 -17.21 15.26 -9.74
N GLY A 358 -17.18 14.39 -8.75
CA GLY A 358 -18.38 13.90 -8.05
C GLY A 358 -19.18 12.84 -8.81
N GLU A 359 -18.75 12.43 -10.00
CA GLU A 359 -19.38 11.35 -10.74
C GLU A 359 -19.06 9.98 -10.15
N ASP A 360 -20.07 9.12 -10.09
CA ASP A 360 -19.91 7.69 -9.84
C ASP A 360 -19.94 6.95 -11.17
N GLY A 361 -18.77 6.60 -11.69
CA GLY A 361 -18.63 5.80 -12.90
C GLY A 361 -18.46 4.31 -12.61
N SER A 362 -18.77 3.86 -11.40
CA SER A 362 -18.79 2.44 -11.09
C SER A 362 -19.78 1.74 -12.02
N GLY A 363 -19.32 0.76 -12.79
CA GLY A 363 -20.14 0.11 -13.82
C GLY A 363 -19.86 0.55 -15.25
N LYS A 364 -19.06 1.61 -15.47
CA LYS A 364 -18.58 1.94 -16.82
C LYS A 364 -17.58 0.89 -17.32
N TYR A 365 -17.47 0.82 -18.65
CA TYR A 365 -16.52 -0.05 -19.35
C TYR A 365 -15.25 0.71 -19.71
N TYR A 366 -14.18 -0.04 -19.97
CA TYR A 366 -12.95 0.50 -20.54
C TYR A 366 -13.18 1.16 -21.89
N ILE A 367 -12.42 2.21 -22.20
CA ILE A 367 -12.61 2.98 -23.43
C ILE A 367 -11.86 2.40 -24.64
N HIS A 368 -10.87 1.54 -24.41
CA HIS A 368 -10.14 0.80 -25.44
C HIS A 368 -9.55 -0.51 -24.90
N HIS A 369 -8.98 -1.33 -25.79
CA HIS A 369 -8.21 -2.52 -25.43
C HIS A 369 -6.90 -2.13 -24.69
N PRO A 370 -6.34 -3.02 -23.86
CA PRO A 370 -5.06 -2.76 -23.19
C PRO A 370 -3.94 -2.45 -24.18
N GLU A 371 -3.18 -1.39 -23.92
CA GLU A 371 -2.08 -0.93 -24.77
C GLU A 371 -0.69 -1.26 -24.21
N ASN A 372 -0.62 -1.71 -22.95
CA ASN A 372 0.61 -2.09 -22.28
C ASN A 372 0.41 -3.23 -21.27
N ASP A 373 1.51 -3.80 -20.79
CA ASP A 373 1.50 -4.92 -19.85
C ASP A 373 0.87 -4.58 -18.50
N TYR A 374 0.97 -3.33 -18.04
CA TYR A 374 0.34 -2.92 -16.79
C TYR A 374 -1.19 -2.95 -16.90
N GLN A 375 -1.74 -2.49 -18.02
CA GLN A 375 -3.17 -2.54 -18.27
C GLN A 375 -3.64 -3.99 -18.39
N LEU A 376 -2.90 -4.85 -19.12
CA LEU A 376 -3.17 -6.29 -19.17
C LEU A 376 -3.20 -6.90 -17.77
N PHE A 377 -2.24 -6.54 -16.92
CA PHE A 377 -2.15 -7.05 -15.56
C PHE A 377 -3.33 -6.58 -14.69
N MET A 378 -3.61 -5.28 -14.65
CA MET A 378 -4.69 -4.72 -13.82
C MET A 378 -6.07 -5.24 -14.24
N ARG A 379 -6.28 -5.52 -15.53
CA ARG A 379 -7.53 -6.11 -16.03
C ARG A 379 -7.61 -7.63 -15.88
N GLY A 380 -6.57 -8.28 -15.35
CA GLY A 380 -6.51 -9.73 -15.18
C GLY A 380 -6.37 -10.51 -16.49
N ASN A 381 -5.87 -9.87 -17.56
CA ASN A 381 -5.53 -10.54 -18.82
C ASN A 381 -4.23 -11.35 -18.72
N ILE A 382 -3.32 -10.94 -17.83
CA ILE A 382 -2.11 -11.69 -17.46
C ILE A 382 -2.01 -11.80 -15.95
N THR A 383 -1.35 -12.86 -15.49
CA THR A 383 -1.07 -13.14 -14.08
C THR A 383 0.04 -12.25 -13.53
N PRO A 384 0.15 -12.11 -12.19
CA PRO A 384 1.28 -11.44 -11.55
C PRO A 384 2.66 -12.01 -11.98
N SER A 385 2.75 -13.34 -12.16
CA SER A 385 3.98 -14.00 -12.63
C SER A 385 4.32 -13.62 -14.07
N GLU A 386 3.35 -13.64 -14.98
CA GLU A 386 3.56 -13.19 -16.36
C GLU A 386 3.95 -11.71 -16.43
N TYR A 387 3.32 -10.86 -15.60
CA TYR A 387 3.70 -9.44 -15.52
C TYR A 387 5.13 -9.27 -14.98
N TYR A 388 5.52 -10.02 -13.95
CA TYR A 388 6.90 -10.05 -13.45
C TYR A 388 7.88 -10.48 -14.54
N GLU A 389 7.66 -11.62 -15.20
CA GLU A 389 8.54 -12.16 -16.24
C GLU A 389 8.73 -11.19 -17.42
N ARG A 390 7.68 -10.47 -17.83
CA ARG A 390 7.77 -9.45 -18.90
C ARG A 390 8.56 -8.21 -18.51
N ASN A 391 8.72 -7.94 -17.21
CA ASN A 391 9.42 -6.77 -16.68
C ASN A 391 10.82 -7.08 -16.11
N ILE A 392 11.22 -8.36 -16.05
CA ILE A 392 12.59 -8.72 -15.67
C ILE A 392 13.54 -8.30 -16.80
N LYS A 393 14.52 -7.44 -16.48
CA LYS A 393 15.67 -7.24 -17.35
C LYS A 393 16.51 -8.53 -17.37
N PRO A 394 16.93 -9.06 -18.53
CA PRO A 394 17.87 -10.17 -18.59
C PRO A 394 19.11 -9.83 -17.76
N SER A 395 19.53 -10.73 -16.88
CA SER A 395 20.81 -10.61 -16.18
C SER A 395 21.92 -10.58 -17.25
N LEU A 396 22.62 -9.45 -17.36
CA LEU A 396 23.78 -9.30 -18.24
C LEU A 396 24.95 -10.20 -17.81
#